data_AF-A0A1Q3JRL2-F1
#
_entry.id   AF-A0A1Q3JRL2-F1
#
_cell.length_a   1.000
_cell.length_b   1.000
_cell.length_c   1.000
_cell.angle_alpha   90.00
_cell.angle_beta   90.00
_cell.angle_gamma   90.00
#
_symmetry.space_group_name_H-M   'P 1'
#
loop_
_entity.id
_entity.type
_entity.pdbx_description
1 polymer ?
#
loop_
_entity_poly.entity_id
_entity_poly.type
_entity_poly.pdbx_seq_one_letter_code
_entity_poly.pdbx_strand_id
1 'polypeptide(L)' 'MSVIIITAIISLLIACIFLVGLIWSVKDGQYDDDYSPANRILFDNKTDTKTDKN' A
#
# COMPACT_ATOMS: atom_id res chain seq x y z
N MET A 1 0.98 -7.93 41.45
CA MET A 1 0.37 -6.64 41.07
C MET A 1 1.29 -5.77 40.22
N SER A 2 2.56 -5.56 40.59
CA SER A 2 3.50 -4.75 39.80
C SER A 2 3.72 -5.23 38.34
N VAL A 3 3.83 -6.55 38.14
CA VAL A 3 4.04 -7.14 36.80
C VAL A 3 2.91 -6.82 35.82
N ILE A 4 1.66 -6.78 36.30
CA ILE A 4 0.48 -6.52 35.46
C ILE A 4 0.56 -5.12 34.83
N ILE A 5 0.99 -4.14 35.62
CA ILE A 5 1.13 -2.74 35.17
C ILE A 5 2.22 -2.64 34.11
N ILE A 6 3.37 -3.31 34.31
CA ILE A 6 4.48 -3.33 33.35
C ILE A 6 4.03 -3.99 32.04
N THR A 7 3.35 -5.13 32.10
CA THR A 7 2.87 -5.82 30.91
C THR A 7 1.80 -5.03 30.15
N ALA A 8 0.95 -4.28 30.85
CA ALA A 8 -0.07 -3.44 30.23
C ALA A 8 0.55 -2.26 29.44
N ILE A 9 1.63 -1.67 29.96
CA ILE A 9 2.34 -0.60 29.26
C ILE A 9 3.05 -1.14 28.01
N ILE A 10 3.69 -2.32 28.13
CA ILE A 10 4.38 -2.97 27.01
C ILE A 10 3.38 -3.36 25.92
N SER A 11 2.23 -3.93 26.27
CA SER A 11 1.22 -4.31 25.27
C SER A 11 0.64 -3.09 24.56
N LEU A 12 0.42 -1.99 25.28
CA LEU A 12 -0.01 -0.72 24.69
C LEU A 12 1.03 -0.14 23.73
N LEU A 13 2.31 -0.16 24.11
CA LEU A 13 3.40 0.29 23.23
C LEU A 13 3.47 -0.51 21.94
N ILE A 14 3.39 -1.85 22.03
CA ILE A 14 3.38 -2.73 20.86
C ILE A 14 2.18 -2.41 19.96
N ALA A 15 1.00 -2.22 20.54
CA ALA A 15 -0.21 -1.85 19.78
C ALA A 15 -0.06 -0.51 19.06
N CYS A 16 0.52 0.51 19.71
CA CYS A 16 0.78 1.82 19.10
C CYS A 16 1.79 1.73 17.95
N ILE A 17 2.89 0.98 18.13
CA ILE A 17 3.89 0.78 17.07
C ILE A 17 3.25 0.10 15.87
N PHE A 18 2.47 -0.95 16.10
CA PHE A 18 1.77 -1.66 15.04
C PHE A 18 0.78 -0.76 14.30
N LEU A 19 0.01 0.06 15.03
CA LEU A 19 -0.94 1.00 14.45
C LEU A 19 -0.25 2.05 13.55
N VAL A 20 0.86 2.64 14.02
CA VAL A 20 1.63 3.61 13.22
C VAL A 20 2.23 2.95 11.98
N GLY A 21 2.76 1.73 12.13
CA GLY A 21 3.27 0.94 11.01
C GLY A 21 2.19 0.63 9.97
N LEU A 22 0.97 0.29 10.41
CA LEU A 22 -0.17 0.05 9.54
C LEU A 22 -0.56 1.31 8.77
N ILE A 23 -0.66 2.46 9.44
CA ILE A 23 -0.99 3.74 8.79
C ILE A 23 0.09 4.10 7.75
N TRP A 24 1.37 3.89 8.07
CA TRP A 24 2.45 4.14 7.11
C TRP A 24 2.36 3.19 5.90
N SER A 25 2.12 1.90 6.12
CA SER A 25 1.97 0.89 5.08
C SER A 25 0.79 1.15 4.14
N VAL A 26 -0.34 1.63 4.67
CA VAL A 26 -1.52 1.98 3.86
C VAL A 26 -1.30 3.25 3.06
N LYS A 27 -0.45 4.18 3.55
CA LYS A 27 -0.12 5.42 2.84
C LYS A 27 0.90 5.22 1.72
N ASP A 28 1.65 4.12 1.70
CA ASP A 28 2.81 3.91 0.80
C ASP A 28 2.42 3.57 -0.66
N GLY A 29 1.41 4.24 -1.21
CA GLY A 29 1.08 4.19 -2.64
C GLY A 29 0.61 2.84 -3.17
N GLN A 30 0.30 1.87 -2.30
CA GLN A 30 -0.13 0.52 -2.73
C GLN A 30 -1.46 0.54 -3.51
N TYR A 31 -2.19 1.65 -3.45
CA TYR A 31 -3.42 1.90 -4.20
C TYR A 31 -3.19 2.64 -5.53
N ASP A 32 -1.94 2.98 -5.88
CA ASP A 32 -1.65 3.68 -7.15
C ASP A 32 -1.79 2.75 -8.37
N ASP A 33 -1.89 1.43 -8.17
CA ASP A 33 -2.18 0.44 -9.21
C ASP A 33 -3.69 0.12 -9.26
N ASP A 34 -4.51 1.17 -9.38
CA ASP A 34 -5.97 1.08 -9.55
C ASP A 34 -6.37 0.45 -10.92
N TYR A 35 -5.41 0.26 -11.83
CA TYR A 35 -5.62 -0.28 -13.17
C TYR A 35 -4.99 -1.67 -13.32
N SER A 36 -5.83 -2.70 -13.31
CA SER A 36 -5.35 -4.07 -13.45
C SER A 36 -4.48 -4.27 -14.71
N PRO A 37 -3.47 -5.16 -14.66
CA PRO A 37 -2.63 -5.48 -15.82
C PRO A 37 -3.45 -5.91 -17.04
N ALA A 38 -4.61 -6.55 -16.83
CA ALA A 38 -5.49 -6.98 -17.90
C ALA A 38 -6.12 -5.81 -18.66
N ASN A 39 -6.51 -4.74 -17.96
CA ASN A 39 -7.04 -3.52 -18.60
C ASN A 39 -5.95 -2.84 -19.43
N ARG A 40 -4.73 -2.76 -18.89
CA ARG A 40 -3.58 -2.21 -19.63
C ARG A 40 -3.33 -2.99 -20.92
N ILE A 41 -3.24 -4.31 -20.84
CA ILE A 41 -2.91 -5.17 -22.01
C ILE A 41 -4.03 -5.15 -23.08
N LEU A 42 -5.30 -5.07 -22.68
CA LEU A 42 -6.45 -5.07 -23.60
C LEU A 42 -6.69 -3.72 -24.28
N PHE A 43 -6.34 -2.61 -23.63
CA PHE A 43 -6.65 -1.26 -24.11
C PHE A 43 -5.43 -0.43 -24.55
N ASP A 44 -4.20 -0.72 -24.09
CA ASP A 44 -2.97 -0.02 -24.56
C ASP A 44 -2.56 -0.40 -25.98
N ASN A 45 -2.91 -1.61 -26.45
CA ASN A 45 -2.52 -2.09 -27.79
C ASN A 45 -3.25 -1.39 -28.96
N LYS A 46 -4.01 -0.31 -28.71
CA LYS A 46 -4.75 0.43 -29.75
C LYS A 46 -4.07 1.71 -30.25
N THR A 47 -2.95 2.14 -29.66
CA THR A 47 -2.36 3.47 -29.97
C THR A 47 -1.01 3.48 -30.69
N ASP A 48 -0.42 2.34 -31.07
CA ASP A 48 0.90 2.32 -31.76
C ASP A 48 0.81 2.11 -33.28
N THR A 49 -0.31 2.47 -33.90
CA THR A 49 -0.43 2.45 -35.37
C THR A 49 -0.85 3.79 -35.94
N LYS A 50 -0.17 4.90 -35.61
CA LYS A 50 -0.06 6.03 -36.56
C LYS A 50 1.22 6.85 -36.42
N THR A 51 2.01 6.75 -37.48
CA THR A 51 2.83 7.80 -38.08
C THR A 51 4.34 7.70 -37.84
N ASP A 52 4.94 6.66 -38.41
CA ASP A 52 6.05 6.89 -39.33
C ASP A 52 5.54 7.75 -40.50
N LYS A 53 5.78 9.07 -40.42
CA LYS A 53 5.94 9.90 -41.61
C LYS A 53 6.96 11.01 -41.33
N ASN A 54 8.12 10.78 -41.95
CA ASN A 54 9.24 11.68 -42.25
C ASN A 54 10.30 11.82 -41.17
#